data_AF-I2QSP8-F1
#
_entry.id   AF-I2QSP8-F1
#
_cell.length_a   1.000
_cell.length_b   1.000
_cell.length_c   1.000
_cell.angle_alpha   90.00
_cell.angle_beta   90.00
_cell.angle_gamma   90.00
#
_symmetry.space_group_name_H-M   'P 1'
#
loop_
_entity.id
_entity.type
_entity.pdbx_description
1 polymer ?
#
loop_
_entity_poly.entity_id
_entity_poly.type
_entity_poly.pdbx_seq_one_letter_code
_entity_poly.pdbx_strand_id
1 'polypeptide(L)'
;MTTRKLTPEDVDKIAELDDVRRTHFFRDPMRPDPRFVRTHRRVTPEERKAKGRLRTARWRSSMDQRKAPTAEQVAMAMVVALTTMPNVGLLSEEDVAIVRRAFAYLRANGFDVEEAKSTLRRMRTRLVDPLDRQGEESEFCGPPIRPDAWGPALF
;
A
#
# COMPACT_ATOMS: atom_id res chain seq x y z
N MET A 1 -26.73 -42.79 1.84
CA MET A 1 -27.88 -42.81 0.90
C MET A 1 -27.79 -44.11 0.11
N THR A 2 -28.66 -45.07 0.41
CA THR A 2 -28.72 -46.36 -0.30
C THR A 2 -29.22 -46.12 -1.72
N THR A 3 -28.37 -46.38 -2.71
CA THR A 3 -28.70 -46.28 -4.14
C THR A 3 -29.64 -47.42 -4.52
N ARG A 4 -30.87 -47.07 -4.92
CA ARG A 4 -31.84 -48.03 -5.47
C ARG A 4 -31.25 -48.68 -6.73
N LYS A 5 -31.23 -50.01 -6.78
CA LYS A 5 -30.84 -50.76 -7.99
C LYS A 5 -31.92 -50.55 -9.07
N LEU A 6 -31.49 -50.20 -10.28
CA LEU A 6 -32.36 -50.05 -11.45
C LEU A 6 -33.04 -51.39 -11.78
N THR A 7 -34.34 -51.37 -12.05
CA THR A 7 -35.06 -52.55 -12.53
C THR A 7 -34.89 -52.70 -14.05
N PRO A 8 -35.16 -53.88 -14.63
CA PRO A 8 -35.14 -54.07 -16.09
C PRO A 8 -36.03 -53.07 -16.84
N GLU A 9 -37.21 -52.76 -16.30
CA GLU A 9 -38.13 -51.76 -16.88
C GLU A 9 -37.56 -50.33 -16.85
N ASP A 10 -36.74 -49.99 -15.84
CA ASP A 10 -36.06 -48.70 -15.79
C ASP A 10 -34.99 -48.61 -16.88
N VAL A 11 -34.30 -49.71 -17.18
CA VAL A 11 -33.29 -49.79 -18.24
C VAL A 11 -33.93 -49.61 -19.63
N ASP A 12 -35.07 -50.26 -19.86
CA ASP A 12 -35.79 -50.16 -21.14
C ASP A 12 -36.32 -48.73 -21.37
N LYS A 13 -36.87 -48.09 -20.33
CA LYS A 13 -37.28 -46.67 -20.40
C LYS A 13 -36.11 -45.73 -20.66
N ILE A 14 -34.94 -45.99 -20.07
CA ILE A 14 -33.74 -45.19 -20.34
C ILE A 14 -33.29 -45.38 -21.78
N ALA A 15 -33.33 -46.61 -22.31
CA ALA A 15 -32.98 -46.89 -23.70
C ALA A 15 -33.92 -46.18 -24.69
N GLU A 16 -35.24 -46.18 -24.42
CA GLU A 16 -36.23 -45.44 -25.20
C GLU A 16 -35.98 -43.92 -25.14
N LEU A 17 -35.70 -43.37 -23.96
CA LEU A 17 -35.37 -41.95 -23.78
C LEU A 17 -34.06 -41.56 -24.50
N ASP A 18 -33.05 -42.42 -24.48
CA ASP A 18 -31.79 -42.20 -25.18
C ASP A 18 -31.96 -42.30 -26.70
N ASP A 19 -32.82 -43.20 -27.19
CA ASP A 19 -33.14 -43.31 -28.61
C ASP A 19 -33.91 -42.07 -29.11
N VAL A 20 -34.92 -41.62 -28.36
CA VAL A 20 -35.64 -40.35 -28.60
C VAL A 20 -34.67 -39.16 -28.57
N ARG A 21 -33.70 -39.14 -27.64
CA ARG A 21 -32.66 -38.11 -27.59
C ARG A 21 -31.78 -38.10 -28.83
N ARG A 22 -31.37 -39.27 -29.33
CA ARG A 22 -30.53 -39.39 -30.53
C ARG A 22 -31.28 -39.03 -31.80
N THR A 23 -32.54 -39.44 -31.92
CA THR A 23 -33.36 -39.28 -33.12
C THR A 23 -33.98 -37.88 -33.22
N HIS A 24 -34.51 -37.34 -32.13
CA HIS A 24 -35.26 -36.07 -32.15
C HIS A 24 -34.47 -34.87 -31.64
N PHE A 25 -33.43 -35.09 -30.82
CA PHE A 25 -32.68 -34.02 -30.16
C PHE A 25 -31.19 -34.06 -30.49
N PHE A 26 -30.84 -34.30 -31.76
CA PHE A 26 -29.48 -34.13 -32.23
C PHE A 26 -29.11 -32.64 -32.24
N ARG A 27 -27.88 -32.32 -31.80
CA ARG A 27 -27.34 -30.96 -31.94
C ARG A 27 -26.84 -30.83 -33.38
N ASP A 28 -27.28 -29.79 -34.07
CA ASP A 28 -26.78 -29.41 -35.39
C ASP A 28 -25.23 -29.41 -35.40
N PRO A 29 -24.57 -30.21 -36.27
CA PRO A 29 -23.11 -30.27 -36.38
C PRO A 29 -22.47 -28.93 -36.78
N MET A 30 -23.23 -28.06 -37.47
CA MET A 30 -22.78 -26.72 -37.86
C MET A 30 -23.08 -25.65 -36.81
N ARG A 31 -23.63 -26.03 -35.65
CA ARG A 31 -23.91 -25.08 -34.57
C ARG A 31 -22.61 -24.48 -34.04
N PRO A 32 -22.48 -23.14 -33.99
CA PRO A 32 -21.30 -22.51 -33.44
C PRO A 32 -21.11 -22.84 -31.95
N ASP A 33 -19.88 -23.16 -31.56
CA ASP A 33 -19.48 -23.53 -30.20
C ASP A 33 -19.65 -22.34 -29.23
N PRO A 34 -20.43 -22.46 -28.13
CA PRO A 34 -20.60 -21.39 -27.14
C PRO A 34 -19.34 -21.06 -26.33
N ARG A 35 -18.21 -21.78 -26.53
CA ARG A 35 -16.89 -21.40 -25.99
C ARG A 35 -16.35 -20.05 -26.51
N PHE A 36 -17.05 -19.39 -27.44
CA PHE A 36 -16.88 -17.96 -27.76
C PHE A 36 -17.20 -17.04 -26.58
N VAL A 37 -18.11 -17.42 -25.67
CA VAL A 37 -18.49 -16.59 -24.54
C VAL A 37 -17.53 -16.83 -23.38
N ARG A 38 -16.31 -16.28 -23.48
CA ARG A 38 -15.66 -15.79 -22.26
C ARG A 38 -16.64 -14.77 -21.68
N THR A 39 -17.38 -15.10 -20.63
CA THR A 39 -18.21 -14.15 -19.87
C THR A 39 -17.38 -13.12 -19.10
N HIS A 40 -16.11 -12.92 -19.46
CA HIS A 40 -15.51 -11.60 -19.31
C HIS A 40 -16.18 -10.68 -20.32
N ARG A 41 -17.34 -10.12 -19.93
CA ARG A 41 -17.87 -8.90 -20.55
C ARG A 41 -16.67 -7.97 -20.66
N ARG A 42 -16.25 -7.63 -21.89
CA ARG A 42 -15.13 -6.72 -22.12
C ARG A 42 -15.51 -5.39 -21.48
N VAL A 43 -15.12 -5.20 -20.22
CA VAL A 43 -15.28 -3.96 -19.49
C VAL A 43 -14.54 -2.92 -20.31
N THR A 44 -15.22 -1.84 -20.68
CA THR A 44 -14.60 -0.81 -21.50
C THR A 44 -13.37 -0.28 -20.74
N PRO A 45 -12.29 0.12 -21.43
CA PRO A 45 -11.13 0.72 -20.76
C PRO A 45 -11.52 1.87 -19.83
N GLU A 46 -12.58 2.61 -20.17
CA GLU A 46 -13.16 3.69 -19.37
C GLU A 46 -13.82 3.20 -18.09
N GLU A 47 -14.67 2.15 -18.14
CA GLU A 47 -15.25 1.53 -16.94
C GLU A 47 -14.16 1.00 -16.01
N ARG A 48 -13.09 0.43 -16.57
CA ARG A 48 -11.95 -0.07 -15.77
C ARG A 48 -11.22 1.07 -15.07
N LYS A 49 -10.95 2.17 -15.78
CA LYS A 49 -10.35 3.39 -15.21
C LYS A 49 -11.27 4.00 -14.15
N ALA A 50 -12.57 4.06 -14.40
CA ALA A 50 -13.56 4.57 -13.45
C ALA A 50 -13.63 3.72 -12.18
N LYS A 51 -13.69 2.39 -12.29
CA LYS A 51 -13.62 1.47 -11.13
C LYS A 51 -12.30 1.60 -10.38
N GLY A 52 -11.19 1.79 -11.09
CA GLY A 52 -9.88 2.07 -10.49
C GLY A 52 -9.89 3.35 -9.66
N ARG A 53 -10.37 4.47 -10.23
CA ARG A 53 -10.52 5.74 -9.52
C ARG A 53 -11.41 5.63 -8.28
N LEU A 54 -12.55 4.94 -8.39
CA LEU A 54 -13.47 4.75 -7.27
C LEU A 54 -12.86 3.91 -6.15
N ARG A 55 -12.11 2.85 -6.50
CA ARG A 55 -11.36 2.04 -5.53
C ARG A 55 -10.30 2.88 -4.82
N THR A 56 -9.51 3.66 -5.56
CA THR A 56 -8.47 4.53 -4.98
C THR A 56 -9.07 5.61 -4.10
N ALA A 57 -10.17 6.24 -4.52
CA ALA A 57 -10.87 7.25 -3.72
C ALA A 57 -11.43 6.67 -2.42
N ARG A 58 -12.07 5.49 -2.49
CA ARG A 58 -12.52 4.77 -1.29
C ARG A 58 -11.37 4.41 -0.36
N TRP A 59 -10.26 3.93 -0.91
CA TRP A 59 -9.06 3.60 -0.13
C TRP A 59 -8.49 4.83 0.57
N ARG A 60 -8.34 5.96 -0.14
CA ARG A 60 -7.90 7.23 0.45
C ARG A 60 -8.82 7.70 1.57
N SER A 61 -10.13 7.75 1.31
CA SER A 61 -11.12 8.12 2.32
C SER A 61 -11.07 7.21 3.57
N SER A 62 -10.86 5.90 3.39
CA SER A 62 -10.69 4.97 4.51
C SER A 62 -9.37 5.15 5.26
N MET A 63 -8.29 5.53 4.58
CA MET A 63 -7.02 5.90 5.23
C MET A 63 -7.18 7.18 6.05
N ASP A 64 -7.86 8.19 5.48
CA ASP A 64 -8.11 9.47 6.14
C ASP A 64 -9.00 9.31 7.38
N GLN A 65 -10.06 8.52 7.30
CA GLN A 65 -10.93 8.19 8.44
C GLN A 65 -10.15 7.51 9.58
N ARG A 66 -9.21 6.64 9.24
CA ARG A 66 -8.33 5.97 10.22
C ARG A 66 -7.16 6.83 10.65
N LYS A 67 -6.95 8.00 10.04
CA LYS A 67 -5.77 8.85 10.20
C LYS A 67 -4.46 8.07 10.03
N ALA A 68 -4.45 7.15 9.06
CA ALA A 68 -3.29 6.29 8.82
C ALA A 68 -2.15 7.11 8.20
N PRO A 69 -0.95 7.18 8.82
CA PRO A 69 0.15 7.97 8.28
C PRO A 69 0.74 7.33 7.02
N THR A 70 1.23 8.15 6.10
CA THR A 70 2.01 7.69 4.94
C THR A 70 3.45 7.36 5.35
N ALA A 71 4.15 6.57 4.54
CA ALA A 71 5.57 6.26 4.78
C ALA A 71 6.43 7.53 4.87
N GLU A 72 6.13 8.54 4.04
CA GLU A 72 6.80 9.86 4.07
C GLU A 72 6.52 10.62 5.38
N GLN A 73 5.29 10.57 5.89
CA GLN A 73 4.94 11.20 7.17
C GLN A 73 5.65 10.51 8.35
N VAL A 74 5.73 9.17 8.33
CA VAL A 74 6.49 8.42 9.34
C VAL A 74 7.97 8.73 9.26
N ALA A 75 8.56 8.72 8.06
CA ALA A 75 9.95 9.05 7.85
C ALA A 75 10.27 10.48 8.32
N MET A 76 9.41 11.45 7.98
CA MET A 76 9.56 12.83 8.43
C MET A 76 9.45 12.95 9.95
N ALA A 77 8.50 12.26 10.58
CA ALA A 77 8.36 12.26 12.04
C ALA A 77 9.61 11.68 12.73
N MET A 78 10.19 10.61 12.19
CA MET A 78 11.45 10.03 12.68
C MET A 78 12.62 11.02 12.54
N VAL A 79 12.73 11.69 11.39
CA VAL A 79 13.76 12.71 11.15
C VAL A 79 13.61 13.86 12.13
N VAL A 80 12.38 14.37 12.31
CA VAL A 80 12.09 15.43 13.28
C VAL A 80 12.50 15.00 14.67
N ALA A 81 12.04 13.84 15.15
CA ALA A 81 12.38 13.32 16.47
C ALA A 81 13.90 13.18 16.69
N LEU A 82 14.64 12.69 15.68
CA LEU A 82 16.10 12.60 15.74
C LEU A 82 16.75 13.99 15.82
N THR A 83 16.28 14.95 15.02
CA THR A 83 16.84 16.32 14.99
C THR A 83 16.53 17.13 16.25
N THR A 84 15.42 16.86 16.92
CA THR A 84 15.01 17.59 18.13
C THR A 84 15.36 16.87 19.43
N MET A 85 16.03 15.71 19.36
CA MET A 85 16.48 15.00 20.55
C MET A 85 17.53 15.84 21.32
N PRO A 86 17.35 16.06 22.64
CA PRO A 86 18.29 16.85 23.43
C PRO A 86 19.60 16.08 23.73
N ASN A 87 19.51 14.76 23.90
CA ASN A 87 20.62 13.92 24.35
C ASN A 87 21.10 12.97 23.26
N VAL A 88 21.60 13.51 22.15
CA VAL A 88 22.13 12.71 21.02
C VAL A 88 23.25 11.75 21.47
N GLY A 89 23.97 12.08 22.55
CA GLY A 89 24.99 11.22 23.15
C GLY A 89 24.48 9.96 23.85
N LEU A 90 23.16 9.79 24.02
CA LEU A 90 22.53 8.59 24.59
C LEU A 90 22.00 7.62 23.53
N LEU A 91 22.23 7.91 22.24
CA LEU A 91 21.86 6.99 21.17
C LEU A 91 22.61 5.66 21.31
N SER A 92 21.88 4.56 21.19
CA SER A 92 22.49 3.24 21.14
C SER A 92 23.30 3.07 19.85
N GLU A 93 24.20 2.09 19.82
CA GLU A 93 24.92 1.74 18.58
C GLU A 93 23.96 1.34 17.45
N GLU A 94 22.82 0.75 17.79
CA GLU A 94 21.77 0.34 16.85
C GLU A 94 21.10 1.55 16.20
N ASP A 95 20.80 2.59 16.98
CA ASP A 95 20.25 3.85 16.47
C ASP A 95 21.22 4.53 15.50
N VAL A 96 22.51 4.57 15.87
CA VAL A 96 23.58 5.09 15.02
C VAL A 96 23.69 4.26 13.73
N ALA A 97 23.54 2.94 13.81
CA ALA A 97 23.57 2.06 12.65
C ALA A 97 22.40 2.33 11.67
N ILE A 98 21.20 2.63 12.18
CA ILE A 98 20.04 3.00 11.35
C ILE A 98 20.34 4.29 10.58
N VAL A 99 20.84 5.33 11.26
CA VAL A 99 21.19 6.61 10.62
C VAL A 99 22.30 6.43 9.58
N ARG A 100 23.34 5.64 9.90
CA ARG A 100 24.42 5.31 8.93
C ARG A 100 23.87 4.62 7.68
N ARG A 101 22.97 3.65 7.84
CA ARG A 101 22.32 2.97 6.71
C ARG A 101 21.47 3.92 5.88
N ALA A 102 20.76 4.86 6.51
CA ALA A 102 19.99 5.88 5.80
C ALA A 102 20.90 6.77 4.93
N PHE A 103 22.04 7.23 5.45
CA PHE A 103 23.00 8.01 4.65
C PHE A 103 23.68 7.17 3.55
N ALA A 104 23.99 5.90 3.83
CA ALA A 104 24.52 5.00 2.81
C ALA A 104 23.51 4.80 1.66
N TYR A 105 22.22 4.67 2.00
CA TYR A 105 21.14 4.59 1.01
C TYR A 105 21.01 5.87 0.19
N LEU A 106 21.04 7.05 0.81
CA LEU A 106 21.04 8.33 0.10
C LEU A 106 22.22 8.43 -0.88
N ARG A 107 23.43 8.10 -0.41
CA ARG A 107 24.63 8.09 -1.26
C ARG A 107 24.49 7.13 -2.44
N ALA A 108 23.96 5.92 -2.21
CA ALA A 108 23.76 4.92 -3.26
C ALA A 108 22.76 5.39 -4.34
N ASN A 109 21.84 6.29 -3.98
CA ASN A 109 20.90 6.92 -4.91
C ASN A 109 21.44 8.23 -5.53
N GLY A 110 22.73 8.56 -5.33
CA GLY A 110 23.39 9.71 -5.93
C GLY A 110 23.21 11.04 -5.19
N PHE A 111 22.68 11.03 -3.96
CA PHE A 111 22.57 12.23 -3.14
C PHE A 111 23.89 12.56 -2.43
N ASP A 112 24.16 13.86 -2.28
CA ASP A 112 25.27 14.34 -1.44
C ASP A 112 24.91 14.23 0.05
N VAL A 113 25.79 13.56 0.79
CA VAL A 113 25.63 13.32 2.22
C VAL A 113 25.88 14.58 3.04
N GLU A 114 26.76 15.48 2.59
CA GLU A 114 27.03 16.73 3.31
C GLU A 114 25.84 17.69 3.20
N GLU A 115 25.21 17.78 2.02
CA GLU A 115 23.94 18.51 1.83
C GLU A 115 22.80 17.92 2.67
N ALA A 116 22.71 16.60 2.79
CA ALA A 116 21.74 15.94 3.66
C ALA A 116 21.97 16.31 5.14
N LYS A 117 23.24 16.33 5.60
CA LYS A 117 23.58 16.77 6.96
C LYS A 117 23.26 18.25 7.19
N SER A 118 23.62 19.14 6.26
CA SER A 118 23.24 20.56 6.35
C SER A 118 21.72 20.69 6.48
N THR A 119 20.95 19.97 5.64
CA THR A 119 19.48 19.98 5.71
C THR A 119 18.96 19.57 7.09
N LEU A 120 19.54 18.56 7.75
CA LEU A 120 19.18 18.18 9.12
C LEU A 120 19.56 19.26 10.15
N ARG A 121 20.72 19.90 10.03
CA ARG A 121 21.12 21.04 10.89
C ARG A 121 20.16 22.22 10.75
N ARG A 122 19.75 22.52 9.52
CA ARG A 122 18.76 23.56 9.22
C ARG A 122 17.40 23.25 9.84
N MET A 123 16.97 21.99 9.78
CA MET A 123 15.76 21.54 10.46
C MET A 123 15.87 21.69 11.98
N ARG A 124 16.95 21.21 12.60
CA ARG A 124 17.20 21.38 14.03
C ARG A 124 17.18 22.86 14.43
N THR A 125 17.81 23.72 13.63
CA THR A 125 17.83 25.17 13.86
C THR A 125 16.45 25.80 13.89
N ARG A 126 15.56 25.32 13.03
CA ARG A 126 14.19 25.83 12.95
C ARG A 126 13.29 25.29 14.07
N LEU A 127 13.57 24.09 14.57
CA LEU A 127 12.65 23.33 15.40
C LEU A 127 13.01 23.30 16.90
N VAL A 128 14.26 23.58 17.24
CA VAL A 128 14.76 23.56 18.62
C VAL A 128 15.05 24.99 19.09
N ASP A 129 14.67 25.28 20.33
CA ASP A 129 14.90 26.57 20.96
C ASP A 129 16.40 26.95 20.89
N PRO A 130 16.75 28.20 20.53
CA PRO A 130 18.14 28.67 20.58
C PRO A 130 18.84 28.44 21.93
N LEU A 131 18.12 28.47 23.04
CA LEU A 131 18.68 28.22 24.37
C LEU A 131 19.17 26.77 24.55
N ASP A 132 18.50 25.81 23.92
CA ASP A 132 18.83 24.38 23.98
C ASP A 132 19.95 23.99 22.98
N ARG A 133 20.42 24.95 22.16
CA ARG A 133 21.45 24.75 21.12
C ARG A 133 22.70 25.62 21.30
N GLN A 134 22.95 26.09 22.52
CA GLN A 134 24.13 26.92 22.79
C GLN A 134 25.41 26.16 22.42
N GLY A 135 26.20 26.73 21.50
CA GLY A 135 27.46 26.14 21.02
C GLY A 135 27.38 25.37 19.70
N GLU A 136 26.20 25.22 19.09
CA GLU A 136 26.04 24.62 17.76
C GLU A 136 26.28 25.64 16.62
N GLU A 137 26.79 25.17 15.48
CA GLU A 137 26.87 25.98 14.25
C GLU A 137 25.47 26.40 13.80
N SER A 138 25.24 27.70 13.59
CA SER A 138 23.95 28.22 13.12
C SER A 138 24.02 28.62 11.64
N GLU A 139 23.08 28.10 10.86
CA GLU A 139 22.84 28.51 9.47
C GLU A 139 21.49 29.27 9.41
N PHE A 140 21.37 30.34 8.62
CA PHE A 140 20.11 31.09 8.52
C PHE A 140 19.03 30.26 7.80
N CYS A 141 17.95 29.92 8.51
CA CYS A 141 16.91 28.97 8.06
C CYS A 141 15.47 29.48 8.09
N GLY A 142 15.29 30.81 8.16
CA GLY A 142 13.98 31.43 8.39
C GLY A 142 13.57 31.44 9.87
N PRO A 143 12.37 31.93 10.19
CA PRO A 143 11.92 32.08 11.58
C PRO A 143 11.69 30.71 12.24
N PRO A 144 11.97 30.58 13.55
CA PRO A 144 11.77 29.34 14.29
C PRO A 144 10.29 28.94 14.32
N ILE A 145 10.01 27.65 14.15
CA ILE A 145 8.69 27.07 14.33
C ILE A 145 8.58 26.71 15.81
N ARG A 146 7.63 27.33 16.53
CA ARG A 146 7.52 27.07 17.95
C ARG A 146 6.99 25.64 18.22
N PRO A 147 7.59 24.85 19.13
CA PRO A 147 7.24 23.44 19.37
C PRO A 147 5.86 23.20 19.99
N ASP A 148 5.17 24.24 20.48
CA ASP A 148 3.83 24.18 21.09
C ASP A 148 2.76 23.56 20.16
N ALA A 149 3.04 23.46 18.86
CA ALA A 149 2.17 22.78 17.90
C ALA A 149 2.27 21.24 17.92
N TRP A 150 3.23 20.64 18.62
CA TRP A 150 3.55 19.21 18.48
C TRP A 150 2.86 18.29 19.51
N GLY A 151 2.10 18.88 20.44
CA GLY A 151 1.52 18.15 21.57
C GLY A 151 2.57 17.76 22.62
N PRO A 152 2.13 17.35 23.82
CA PRO A 152 3.06 16.91 24.86
C PRO A 152 3.76 15.62 24.43
N ALA A 153 5.09 15.59 24.53
CA ALA A 153 5.85 14.35 24.50
C ALA A 153 5.48 13.54 25.75
N LEU A 154 4.56 12.58 25.60
CA LEU A 154 4.26 11.62 26.65
C LEU A 154 5.47 10.70 26.78
N PHE A 155 6.24 10.89 27.84
CA PHE A 155 7.21 9.92 28.34
C PHE A 155 6.48 8.81 29.10
#